data_AF-D6ZE98-F1
#
_entry.id   AF-D6ZE98-F1
#
_cell.length_a   1.000
_cell.length_b   1.000
_cell.length_c   1.000
_cell.angle_alpha   90.00
_cell.angle_beta   90.00
_cell.angle_gamma   90.00
#
_symmetry.space_group_name_H-M   'P 1'
#
loop_
_entity.id
_entity.type
_entity.pdbx_description
1 polymer ?
#
loop_
_entity_poly.entity_id
_entity_poly.type
_entity_poly.pdbx_seq_one_letter_code
_entity_poly.pdbx_strand_id
1 'polypeptide(L)' 'MAQPKKQYQTLNVTSGVFASLDDEIARVATREGKAGWRLDSVTKESKGQARVQFTREA' A
#
# COMPACT_ATOMS: atom_id res chain seq x y z
N MET A 1 -12.84 19.62 13.31
CA MET A 1 -12.27 18.26 13.35
C MET A 1 -11.95 17.88 11.91
N ALA A 2 -10.67 17.76 11.54
CA ALA A 2 -10.29 17.40 10.19
C ALA A 2 -10.54 15.90 9.98
N GLN A 3 -11.19 15.51 8.88
CA GLN A 3 -11.42 14.09 8.59
C GLN A 3 -10.10 13.44 8.18
N PRO A 4 -9.76 12.24 8.68
CA PRO A 4 -8.56 11.54 8.27
C PRO A 4 -8.63 11.27 6.76
N LYS A 5 -7.60 11.67 6.02
CA LYS A 5 -7.52 11.42 4.58
C LYS A 5 -7.21 9.94 4.37
N LYS A 6 -7.98 9.28 3.50
CA LYS A 6 -7.76 7.89 3.10
C LYS A 6 -7.36 7.85 1.64
N GLN A 7 -6.36 7.03 1.32
CA GLN A 7 -5.90 6.78 -0.04
C GLN A 7 -5.85 5.27 -0.28
N TYR A 8 -6.26 4.85 -1.47
CA TYR A 8 -6.21 3.46 -1.89
C TYR A 8 -5.20 3.32 -3.03
N GLN A 9 -4.33 2.33 -2.94
CA GLN A 9 -3.37 2.00 -4.00
C GLN A 9 -3.49 0.52 -4.34
N THR A 10 -3.58 0.19 -5.62
CA THR A 10 -3.56 -1.20 -6.10
C THR A 10 -2.14 -1.51 -6.55
N LEU A 11 -1.56 -2.55 -5.96
CA LEU A 11 -0.24 -3.08 -6.26
C LEU A 11 -0.38 -4.34 -7.09
N ASN A 12 0.34 -4.38 -8.20
CA ASN A 12 0.43 -5.56 -9.06
C ASN A 12 1.89 -6.01 -9.12
N VAL A 13 2.14 -7.29 -8.87
CA VAL A 13 3.43 -7.92 -9.09
C VAL A 13 3.47 -8.40 -10.53
N THR A 14 4.31 -7.77 -11.35
CA THR A 14 4.55 -8.22 -12.71
C THR A 14 5.41 -9.49 -12.66
N SER A 15 4.86 -10.59 -13.15
CA SER A 15 5.53 -11.89 -13.26
C SER A 15 6.83 -11.73 -14.07
N GLY A 16 7.98 -11.81 -13.39
CA GLY A 16 9.31 -11.58 -13.99
C GLY A 16 10.24 -10.77 -13.09
N VAL A 17 9.71 -10.01 -12.13
CA VAL A 17 10.49 -9.41 -11.05
C VAL A 17 10.51 -10.41 -9.90
N PHE A 18 11.67 -10.75 -9.33
CA PHE A 18 11.81 -11.56 -8.11
C PHE A 18 11.17 -10.92 -6.85
N ALA A 19 10.37 -9.87 -7.02
CA ALA A 19 9.70 -9.16 -5.96
C ALA A 19 8.40 -9.86 -5.61
N SER A 20 8.24 -10.22 -4.33
CA SER A 20 6.97 -10.74 -3.83
C SER A 20 5.96 -9.60 -3.67
N LEU A 21 4.68 -9.95 -3.62
CA LEU A 21 3.61 -8.99 -3.31
C LEU A 21 3.90 -8.25 -2.00
N ASP A 22 4.42 -8.99 -1.01
CA ASP A 22 4.81 -8.47 0.29
C ASP A 22 5.99 -7.49 0.22
N ASP A 23 6.96 -7.69 -0.70
CA ASP A 23 8.05 -6.74 -0.93
C ASP A 23 7.56 -5.42 -1.50
N GLU A 24 6.66 -5.48 -2.49
CA GLU A 24 6.04 -4.29 -3.10
C GLU A 24 5.19 -3.52 -2.07
N ILE A 25 4.42 -4.23 -1.25
CA ILE A 25 3.68 -3.63 -0.13
C ILE A 25 4.62 -2.91 0.84
N ALA A 26 5.72 -3.56 1.25
CA ALA A 26 6.70 -2.95 2.16
C ALA A 26 7.38 -1.71 1.54
N ARG A 27 7.71 -1.77 0.26
CA ARG A 27 8.30 -0.65 -0.50
C ARG A 27 7.37 0.55 -0.53
N VAL A 28 6.11 0.32 -0.92
CA VAL A 28 5.12 1.39 -1.00
C VAL A 28 4.78 1.91 0.38
N ALA A 29 4.61 1.05 1.38
CA ALA A 29 4.38 1.47 2.76
C ALA A 29 5.52 2.33 3.31
N THR A 30 6.77 2.01 2.99
CA THR A 30 7.93 2.83 3.38
C THR A 30 7.93 4.18 2.65
N ARG A 31 7.61 4.20 1.36
CA ARG A 31 7.54 5.43 0.55
C ARG A 31 6.45 6.37 1.04
N GLU A 32 5.24 5.84 1.23
CA GLU A 32 4.07 6.59 1.72
C GLU A 32 4.27 7.00 3.18
N GLY A 33 4.92 6.15 3.99
CA GLY A 33 5.37 6.44 5.35
C GLY A 33 6.24 7.70 5.44
N LYS A 34 7.20 7.87 4.52
CA LYS A 34 8.02 9.09 4.43
C LYS A 34 7.21 10.33 4.04
N ALA A 35 6.09 10.16 3.35
CA ALA A 35 5.15 11.22 3.01
C ALA A 35 4.11 11.50 4.12
N GLY A 36 4.24 10.83 5.28
CA GLY A 36 3.38 10.99 6.45
C GLY A 36 2.11 10.15 6.40
N TRP A 37 2.02 9.17 5.50
CA TRP A 37 0.89 8.24 5.44
C TRP A 37 1.16 6.99 6.25
N ARG A 38 0.14 6.47 6.92
CA ARG A 38 0.18 5.22 7.67
C ARG A 38 -0.57 4.14 6.91
N LEU A 39 0.02 2.94 6.81
CA LEU A 39 -0.68 1.78 6.28
C LEU A 39 -1.82 1.40 7.24
N ASP A 40 -3.05 1.36 6.72
CA ASP A 40 -4.26 1.06 7.47
C ASP A 40 -4.70 -0.40 7.27
N SER A 41 -4.80 -0.83 6.02
CA SER A 41 -5.20 -2.20 5.68
C SER A 41 -4.60 -2.68 4.37
N VAL A 42 -4.48 -4.01 4.23
CA VAL A 42 -3.99 -4.69 3.03
C VAL A 42 -4.97 -5.80 2.67
N THR A 43 -5.54 -5.73 1.48
CA THR A 43 -6.44 -6.74 0.93
C THR A 43 -5.76 -7.41 -0.26
N LYS A 44 -5.36 -8.68 -0.12
CA LYS A 44 -4.79 -9.45 -1.22
C LYS A 44 -5.94 -9.91 -2.14
N GLU A 45 -6.01 -9.37 -3.36
CA GLU A 45 -7.05 -9.71 -4.34
C GLU A 45 -6.65 -10.96 -5.14
N SER A 46 -5.36 -11.19 -5.36
CA SER A 46 -4.85 -12.42 -5.99
C SER A 46 -3.38 -12.69 -5.60
N LYS A 47 -2.79 -13.77 -6.12
CA LYS A 47 -1.36 -14.09 -5.93
C LYS A 47 -0.40 -12.99 -6.43
N GLY A 48 -0.86 -12.16 -7.37
CA GLY A 48 -0.08 -11.07 -7.96
C GLY A 48 -0.71 -9.70 -7.79
N GLN A 49 -1.77 -9.56 -7.00
CA GLN A 49 -2.45 -8.28 -6.79
C GLN A 49 -2.86 -8.07 -5.33
N ALA A 50 -2.55 -6.89 -4.79
CA ALA A 50 -3.01 -6.45 -3.48
C ALA A 50 -3.49 -5.01 -3.54
N ARG A 51 -4.52 -4.71 -2.77
CA ARG A 51 -5.01 -3.37 -2.52
C ARG A 51 -4.55 -2.93 -1.13
N VAL A 52 -3.85 -1.82 -1.06
CA VAL A 52 -3.39 -1.21 0.19
C VAL A 52 -4.14 0.08 0.45
N GLN A 53 -4.64 0.23 1.67
CA GLN A 53 -5.24 1.45 2.15
C GLN A 53 -4.23 2.18 3.03
N PHE A 54 -4.05 3.46 2.75
CA PHE A 54 -3.28 4.39 3.56
C PHE A 54 -4.21 5.40 4.22
N THR A 55 -3.87 5.79 5.44
CA THR A 55 -4.54 6.86 6.17
C THR A 55 -3.54 7.90 6.61
N ARG A 56 -3.93 9.17 6.57
CA ARG A 56 -3.15 10.27 7.11
C ARG A 56 -4.06 11.14 7.94
N GLU A 57 -3.65 11.38 9.17
CA GLU A 57 -4.31 12.36 10.03
C GLU A 57 -4.12 13.75 9.42
N ALA A 58 -5.21 14.51 9.34
CA ALA A 58 -5.28 15.78 8.64
C ALA A 58 -4.94 16.95 9.55
#